data_AF-A0AA39TAP9-F1
#
_entry.id   AF-A0AA39TAP9-F1
#
_cell.length_a   1.000
_cell.length_b   1.000
_cell.length_c   1.000
_cell.angle_alpha   90.00
_cell.angle_beta   90.00
_cell.angle_gamma   90.00
#
_symmetry.space_group_name_H-M   'P 1'
#
loop_
_entity.id
_entity.type
_entity.pdbx_description
1 polymer ?
#
loop_
_entity_poly.entity_id
_entity_poly.type
_entity_poly.pdbx_seq_one_letter_code
_entity_poly.pdbx_strand_id
1 'polypeptide(L)'
;MEGIGSFDQFKVGNLQTLMYVPDFITEIEETHLLNNIYGGPVSKWKSLKNRRLQNWVPPWLTKITQRIYEKSRLFPSAINHVLINEYLPNQGIMPHQDGPAYFPVVAILSLGSPVVMDFTPHSRLRTSTDTSKNNVDGTSSGGEAFVTETEEWIDNHHPFSVLLMPCSLLIFKDDAYAGKFVS
;
A
#
# COMPACT_ATOMS: atom_id res chain seq x y z
N MET A 1 6.77 -12.73 -29.77
CA MET A 1 6.19 -13.31 -28.54
C MET A 1 7.12 -12.93 -27.41
N GLU A 2 6.90 -11.78 -26.79
CA GLU A 2 7.63 -11.43 -25.56
C GLU A 2 6.97 -12.16 -24.39
N GLY A 3 7.79 -12.81 -23.57
CA GLY A 3 7.35 -13.69 -22.50
C GLY A 3 6.42 -12.96 -21.53
N ILE A 4 5.42 -13.68 -21.06
CA ILE A 4 4.60 -13.27 -19.91
C ILE A 4 5.56 -13.27 -18.71
N GLY A 5 6.23 -12.15 -18.48
CA GLY A 5 7.09 -11.98 -17.32
C GLY A 5 6.25 -12.14 -16.07
N SER A 6 6.54 -13.17 -15.27
CA SER A 6 5.89 -13.35 -13.98
C SER A 6 6.11 -12.10 -13.13
N PHE A 7 5.08 -11.68 -12.38
CA PHE A 7 5.20 -10.57 -11.43
C PHE A 7 6.20 -10.86 -10.30
N ASP A 8 6.68 -12.11 -10.19
CA ASP A 8 7.69 -12.52 -9.22
C ASP A 8 8.97 -11.67 -9.27
N GLN A 9 9.36 -11.13 -10.42
CA GLN A 9 10.55 -10.29 -10.54
C GLN A 9 10.37 -8.88 -9.97
N PHE A 10 9.12 -8.48 -9.69
CA PHE A 10 8.77 -7.13 -9.23
C PHE A 10 8.59 -7.06 -7.71
N LYS A 11 8.90 -8.13 -6.98
CA LYS A 11 8.73 -8.18 -5.52
C LYS A 11 9.62 -7.14 -4.82
N VAL A 12 9.06 -6.49 -3.80
CA VAL A 12 9.75 -5.44 -3.03
C VAL A 12 10.20 -5.97 -1.68
N GLY A 13 11.51 -5.91 -1.43
CA GLY A 13 12.10 -6.36 -0.18
C GLY A 13 11.81 -7.84 0.11
N ASN A 14 11.51 -8.15 1.37
CA ASN A 14 11.22 -9.52 1.81
C ASN A 14 9.74 -9.89 1.69
N LEU A 15 8.87 -8.94 1.30
CA LEU A 15 7.44 -9.17 1.18
C LEU A 15 7.12 -9.78 -0.18
N GLN A 16 6.89 -11.09 -0.19
CA GLN A 16 6.47 -11.83 -1.40
C GLN A 16 5.12 -11.33 -1.96
N THR A 17 4.37 -10.61 -1.15
CA THR A 17 3.00 -10.14 -1.43
C THR A 17 2.95 -8.68 -1.87
N LEU A 18 4.08 -7.99 -2.01
CA LEU A 18 4.18 -6.60 -2.48
C LEU A 18 5.01 -6.54 -3.77
N MET A 19 4.44 -6.03 -4.85
CA MET A 19 5.06 -5.96 -6.17
C MET A 19 5.05 -4.52 -6.70
N TYR A 20 6.19 -4.03 -7.18
CA TYR A 20 6.36 -2.71 -7.78
C TYR A 20 6.86 -2.80 -9.21
N VAL A 21 6.07 -2.28 -10.15
CA VAL A 21 6.37 -2.25 -11.59
C VAL A 21 6.61 -0.81 -12.02
N PRO A 22 7.85 -0.40 -12.32
CA PRO A 22 8.12 0.90 -12.94
C PRO A 22 7.56 0.95 -14.36
N ASP A 23 7.26 2.16 -14.85
CA ASP A 23 6.88 2.42 -16.26
C ASP A 23 5.75 1.51 -16.78
N PHE A 24 4.76 1.21 -15.93
CA PHE A 24 3.66 0.30 -16.26
C PHE A 24 2.71 0.87 -17.32
N ILE A 25 2.54 2.19 -17.31
CA ILE A 25 1.88 2.95 -18.37
C ILE A 25 2.88 3.89 -19.03
N THR A 26 2.56 4.36 -20.22
CA THR A 26 3.36 5.38 -20.91
C THR A 26 2.95 6.80 -20.47
N GLU A 27 3.82 7.78 -20.67
CA GLU A 27 3.51 9.21 -20.44
C GLU A 27 2.28 9.68 -21.24
N ILE A 28 2.08 9.11 -22.44
CA ILE A 28 0.90 9.37 -23.26
C ILE A 28 -0.34 8.82 -22.56
N GLU A 29 -0.31 7.58 -22.05
CA GLU A 29 -1.43 7.00 -21.30
C GLU A 29 -1.70 7.81 -20.02
N GLU A 30 -0.67 8.23 -19.29
CA GLU A 30 -0.80 9.13 -18.13
C GLU A 30 -1.50 10.45 -18.50
N THR A 31 -1.06 11.11 -19.57
CA THR A 31 -1.68 12.36 -20.04
C THR A 31 -3.16 12.17 -20.32
N HIS A 32 -3.55 11.07 -20.96
CA HIS A 32 -4.95 10.75 -21.21
C HIS A 32 -5.73 10.50 -19.91
N LEU A 33 -5.13 9.80 -18.94
CA LEU A 33 -5.76 9.58 -17.63
C LEU A 33 -5.98 10.92 -16.91
N LEU A 34 -4.96 11.77 -16.82
CA LEU A 34 -5.05 13.09 -16.17
C LEU A 34 -6.10 13.97 -16.84
N ASN A 35 -6.16 14.00 -18.18
CA ASN A 35 -7.19 14.74 -18.91
C ASN A 35 -8.61 14.27 -18.57
N ASN A 36 -8.83 12.96 -18.41
CA ASN A 36 -10.14 12.44 -18.00
C ASN A 36 -10.47 12.77 -16.53
N ILE A 37 -9.48 12.68 -15.64
CA ILE A 37 -9.64 12.96 -14.20
C ILE A 37 -10.04 14.43 -13.97
N TYR A 38 -9.32 15.35 -14.61
CA TYR A 38 -9.55 16.79 -14.45
C TYR A 38 -10.64 17.34 -15.37
N GLY A 39 -10.91 16.69 -16.49
CA GLY A 39 -12.01 17.05 -17.39
C GLY A 39 -13.40 16.62 -16.88
N GLY A 40 -13.46 15.77 -15.85
CA GLY A 40 -14.70 15.37 -15.20
C GLY A 40 -15.37 16.50 -14.39
N PRO A 41 -16.67 16.38 -14.05
CA PRO A 41 -17.37 17.39 -13.26
C PRO A 41 -16.73 17.60 -11.89
N VAL A 42 -16.52 18.86 -11.48
CA VAL A 42 -15.92 19.22 -10.19
C VAL A 42 -16.68 18.60 -9.00
N SER A 43 -18.00 18.41 -9.12
CA SER A 43 -18.85 17.78 -8.10
C SER A 43 -18.51 16.32 -7.80
N LYS A 44 -17.71 15.65 -8.64
CA LYS A 44 -17.18 14.31 -8.35
C LYS A 44 -16.11 14.33 -7.26
N TRP A 45 -15.42 15.46 -7.08
CA TRP A 45 -14.43 15.60 -6.03
C TRP A 45 -15.11 15.73 -4.67
N LYS A 46 -14.70 14.88 -3.74
CA LYS A 46 -15.00 15.01 -2.33
C LYS A 46 -13.73 15.45 -1.61
N SER A 47 -13.77 16.63 -0.98
CA SER A 47 -12.68 17.11 -0.15
C SER A 47 -12.73 16.44 1.23
N LEU A 48 -11.58 15.90 1.64
CA LEU A 48 -11.33 15.38 2.98
C LEU A 48 -10.29 16.27 3.66
N LYS A 49 -9.97 15.98 4.93
CA LYS A 49 -9.08 16.82 5.76
C LYS A 49 -7.77 17.22 5.06
N ASN A 50 -7.11 16.28 4.39
CA ASN A 50 -5.78 16.47 3.78
C ASN A 50 -5.66 15.90 2.37
N ARG A 51 -6.76 15.67 1.66
CA ARG A 51 -6.76 15.16 0.27
C ARG A 51 -8.12 15.37 -0.36
N ARG A 52 -8.24 15.14 -1.66
CA ARG A 52 -9.55 14.96 -2.30
C ARG A 52 -9.61 13.62 -3.03
N LEU A 53 -10.83 13.10 -3.21
CA LEU A 53 -11.05 11.84 -3.90
C LEU A 53 -12.22 11.86 -4.88
N GLN A 54 -12.20 10.94 -5.83
CA GLN A 54 -13.31 10.60 -6.73
C GLN A 54 -13.52 9.09 -6.75
N ASN A 55 -14.77 8.63 -6.87
CA ASN A 55 -15.11 7.22 -7.08
C ASN A 55 -15.64 7.00 -8.50
N TRP A 56 -15.14 5.95 -9.16
CA TRP A 56 -15.22 5.74 -10.58
C TRP A 56 -15.43 4.26 -10.93
N VAL A 57 -16.36 4.00 -11.85
CA VAL A 57 -16.42 2.79 -12.69
C VAL A 57 -16.48 3.15 -14.19
N PRO A 58 -15.56 3.97 -14.72
CA PRO A 58 -15.68 4.53 -16.05
C PRO A 58 -15.06 3.63 -17.13
N PRO A 59 -15.65 3.65 -18.34
CA PRO A 59 -15.08 2.97 -19.51
C PRO A 59 -13.65 3.38 -19.88
N TRP A 60 -13.22 4.61 -19.57
CA TRP A 60 -11.88 5.10 -19.90
C TRP A 60 -10.76 4.42 -19.09
N LEU A 61 -11.10 3.75 -17.99
CA LEU A 61 -10.18 2.92 -17.20
C LEU A 61 -10.13 1.46 -17.63
N THR A 62 -11.06 1.01 -18.48
CA THR A 62 -11.19 -0.41 -18.86
C THR A 62 -9.90 -0.99 -19.43
N LYS A 63 -9.21 -0.26 -20.32
CA LYS A 63 -7.95 -0.74 -20.92
C LYS A 63 -6.85 -0.98 -19.87
N ILE A 64 -6.71 -0.06 -18.92
CA ILE A 64 -5.67 -0.15 -17.88
C ILE A 64 -6.02 -1.22 -16.86
N THR A 65 -7.27 -1.24 -16.38
CA THR A 65 -7.75 -2.25 -15.43
C THR A 65 -7.70 -3.67 -16.02
N GLN A 66 -8.06 -3.84 -17.29
CA GLN A 66 -7.91 -5.10 -18.02
C GLN A 66 -6.43 -5.51 -18.13
N ARG A 67 -5.53 -4.58 -18.47
CA ARG A 67 -4.09 -4.85 -18.49
C ARG A 67 -3.58 -5.31 -17.13
N ILE A 68 -3.97 -4.65 -16.03
CA ILE A 68 -3.61 -5.06 -14.67
C ILE A 68 -4.12 -6.46 -14.37
N TYR A 69 -5.39 -6.73 -14.68
CA TYR A 69 -6.03 -8.04 -14.48
C TYR A 69 -5.31 -9.15 -15.25
N GLU A 70 -5.08 -8.96 -16.54
CA GLU A 70 -4.48 -9.96 -17.44
C GLU A 70 -2.99 -10.20 -17.17
N LYS A 71 -2.24 -9.14 -16.85
CA LYS A 71 -0.81 -9.25 -16.59
C LYS A 71 -0.54 -9.83 -15.20
N SER A 72 -1.27 -9.38 -14.17
CA SER A 72 -1.03 -9.87 -12.80
C SER A 72 -1.59 -11.27 -12.57
N ARG A 73 -2.77 -11.58 -13.11
CA ARG A 73 -3.53 -12.82 -12.81
C ARG A 73 -3.80 -13.01 -11.31
N LEU A 74 -3.73 -11.95 -10.52
CA LEU A 74 -3.91 -11.99 -9.05
C LEU A 74 -5.34 -11.70 -8.62
N PHE A 75 -6.06 -10.88 -9.39
CA PHE A 75 -7.43 -10.49 -9.07
C PHE A 75 -8.40 -11.64 -9.34
N PRO A 76 -9.36 -11.91 -8.44
CA PRO A 76 -10.33 -12.99 -8.61
C PRO A 76 -11.36 -12.70 -9.71
N SER A 77 -11.55 -11.43 -10.05
CA SER A 77 -12.48 -10.95 -11.08
C SER A 77 -11.99 -9.62 -11.66
N ALA A 78 -12.63 -9.17 -12.74
CA ALA A 78 -12.30 -7.90 -13.36
C ALA A 78 -12.49 -6.74 -12.36
N ILE A 79 -11.52 -5.82 -12.33
CA ILE A 79 -11.56 -4.63 -11.49
C ILE A 79 -12.75 -3.75 -11.91
N ASN A 80 -13.64 -3.47 -10.97
CA ASN A 80 -14.89 -2.76 -11.23
C ASN A 80 -15.11 -1.55 -10.29
N HIS A 81 -14.14 -1.24 -9.44
CA HIS A 81 -14.17 -0.11 -8.51
C HIS A 81 -12.81 0.59 -8.52
N VAL A 82 -12.80 1.89 -8.80
CA VAL A 82 -11.58 2.69 -8.79
C VAL A 82 -11.78 3.92 -7.93
N LEU A 83 -10.86 4.09 -6.98
CA LEU A 83 -10.75 5.27 -6.14
C LEU A 83 -9.58 6.12 -6.62
N ILE A 84 -9.85 7.36 -7.02
CA ILE A 84 -8.82 8.33 -7.38
C ILE A 84 -8.58 9.19 -6.16
N ASN A 85 -7.34 9.23 -5.67
CA ASN A 85 -6.92 10.12 -4.60
C ASN A 85 -5.95 11.15 -5.19
N GLU A 86 -6.14 12.42 -4.85
CA GLU A 86 -5.20 13.48 -5.16
C GLU A 86 -4.61 14.07 -3.89
N TYR A 87 -3.29 14.27 -3.94
CA TYR A 87 -2.50 14.87 -2.89
C TYR A 87 -1.72 16.05 -3.47
N LEU A 88 -1.88 17.23 -2.87
CA LEU A 88 -1.01 18.38 -3.10
C LEU A 88 0.28 18.25 -2.26
N PRO A 89 1.30 19.09 -2.49
CA PRO A 89 2.47 19.12 -1.62
C PRO A 89 2.08 19.25 -0.14
N ASN A 90 2.73 18.45 0.72
CA ASN A 90 2.47 18.35 2.17
C ASN A 90 1.12 17.70 2.55
N GLN A 91 0.40 17.11 1.61
CA GLN A 91 -0.77 16.29 1.88
C GLN A 91 -0.42 14.81 2.00
N GLY A 92 -1.30 14.05 2.64
CA GLY A 92 -1.12 12.63 2.85
C GLY A 92 -2.34 11.98 3.50
N ILE A 93 -2.20 10.69 3.82
CA ILE A 93 -3.20 9.90 4.50
C ILE A 93 -2.60 9.31 5.78
N MET A 94 -3.39 9.29 6.86
CA MET A 94 -2.95 8.66 8.10
C MET A 94 -2.74 7.16 7.89
N PRO A 95 -1.87 6.51 8.67
CA PRO A 95 -1.76 5.06 8.68
C PRO A 95 -3.14 4.41 8.86
N HIS A 96 -3.47 3.49 7.96
CA HIS A 96 -4.76 2.79 7.94
C HIS A 96 -4.62 1.47 7.20
N GLN A 97 -5.62 0.61 7.35
CA GLN A 97 -5.81 -0.57 6.52
C GLN A 97 -7.02 -0.35 5.62
N ASP A 98 -6.95 -0.85 4.39
CA ASP A 98 -8.08 -0.81 3.48
C ASP A 98 -9.26 -1.62 4.04
N GLY A 99 -10.48 -1.13 3.78
CA GLY A 99 -11.70 -1.81 4.20
C GLY A 99 -11.91 -3.12 3.44
N PRO A 100 -12.68 -4.07 3.99
CA PRO A 100 -12.83 -5.45 3.48
C PRO A 100 -13.34 -5.56 2.04
N ALA A 101 -13.91 -4.48 1.48
CA ALA A 101 -14.33 -4.42 0.08
C ALA A 101 -13.16 -4.53 -0.94
N TYR A 102 -11.92 -4.29 -0.49
CA TYR A 102 -10.71 -4.30 -1.32
C TYR A 102 -9.89 -5.60 -1.17
N PHE A 103 -10.35 -6.55 -0.37
CA PHE A 103 -9.72 -7.85 -0.22
C PHE A 103 -10.00 -8.72 -1.47
N PRO A 104 -9.06 -9.56 -1.95
CA PRO A 104 -7.73 -9.84 -1.40
C PRO A 104 -6.56 -9.07 -2.04
N VAL A 105 -6.81 -8.32 -3.11
CA VAL A 105 -5.74 -7.70 -3.91
C VAL A 105 -6.07 -6.24 -4.19
N VAL A 106 -5.09 -5.37 -3.96
CA VAL A 106 -5.15 -3.95 -4.28
C VAL A 106 -4.08 -3.62 -5.31
N ALA A 107 -4.43 -2.74 -6.25
CA ALA A 107 -3.50 -2.14 -7.19
C ALA A 107 -3.56 -0.62 -7.09
N ILE A 108 -2.39 0.01 -7.03
CA ILE A 108 -2.22 1.46 -7.02
C ILE A 108 -1.43 1.84 -8.26
N LEU A 109 -2.05 2.63 -9.13
CA LEU A 109 -1.40 3.27 -10.27
C LEU A 109 -1.06 4.70 -9.89
N SER A 110 0.24 5.03 -9.87
CA SER A 110 0.71 6.37 -9.53
C SER A 110 0.81 7.25 -10.76
N LEU A 111 0.35 8.50 -10.64
CA LEU A 111 0.37 9.51 -11.70
C LEU A 111 0.93 10.83 -11.15
N GLY A 112 1.45 11.69 -12.01
CA GLY A 112 1.85 13.06 -11.68
C GLY A 112 3.25 13.15 -11.10
N SER A 113 3.39 13.30 -9.78
CA SER A 113 4.69 13.46 -9.12
C SER A 113 5.06 12.26 -8.26
N PRO A 114 6.37 11.99 -8.04
CA PRO A 114 6.80 10.94 -7.11
C PRO A 114 6.25 11.15 -5.70
N VAL A 115 5.94 10.05 -5.01
CA VAL A 115 5.49 10.06 -3.61
C VAL A 115 6.08 8.89 -2.84
N VAL A 116 6.37 9.10 -1.55
CA VAL A 116 6.80 8.02 -0.66
C VAL A 116 5.59 7.41 0.03
N MET A 117 5.51 6.09 0.03
CA MET A 117 4.51 5.32 0.78
C MET A 117 5.22 4.52 1.87
N ASP A 118 4.79 4.73 3.12
CA ASP A 118 5.34 4.03 4.27
C ASP A 118 4.46 2.84 4.65
N PHE A 119 5.09 1.67 4.79
CA PHE A 119 4.49 0.45 5.29
C PHE A 119 4.98 0.20 6.72
N THR A 120 4.03 0.05 7.63
CA THR A 120 4.31 -0.30 9.03
C THR A 120 3.61 -1.63 9.35
N PRO A 121 4.31 -2.60 9.96
CA PRO A 121 3.67 -3.85 10.33
C PRO A 121 2.57 -3.60 11.37
N HIS A 122 1.47 -4.34 11.26
CA HIS A 122 0.31 -4.15 12.13
C HIS A 122 0.67 -4.51 13.58
N SER A 123 0.07 -3.83 14.57
CA SER A 123 0.36 -4.03 16.00
C SER A 123 0.13 -5.45 16.51
N ARG A 124 -0.70 -6.24 15.82
CA ARG A 124 -0.90 -7.68 16.10
C ARG A 124 0.34 -8.53 15.85
N LEU A 125 1.31 -8.01 15.11
CA LEU A 125 2.62 -8.62 14.87
C LEU A 125 3.68 -8.13 15.87
N ARG A 126 3.30 -7.23 16.78
CA ARG A 126 4.14 -6.87 17.92
C ARG A 126 3.93 -7.92 19.00
N THR A 127 4.98 -8.63 19.37
CA THR A 127 5.00 -9.43 20.59
C THR A 127 4.73 -8.48 21.74
N SER A 128 3.60 -8.64 22.41
CA SER A 128 3.52 -8.20 23.79
C SER A 128 4.64 -8.94 24.52
N THR A 129 5.72 -8.25 24.88
CA THR A 129 6.50 -8.66 26.04
C THR A 129 5.57 -8.48 27.23
N ASP A 130 4.65 -9.42 27.40
CA ASP A 130 3.90 -9.56 28.63
C ASP A 130 4.93 -10.05 29.63
N THR A 131 5.68 -9.10 30.22
CA THR A 131 6.43 -9.36 31.43
C THR A 131 5.38 -9.73 32.46
N SER A 132 5.12 -11.03 32.54
CA SER A 132 4.43 -11.66 33.64
C SER A 132 5.21 -11.25 34.89
N LYS A 133 4.77 -10.16 35.54
CA LYS A 133 5.20 -9.76 36.87
C LYS A 133 4.62 -10.79 37.83
N ASN A 134 5.23 -11.96 37.88
CA ASN A 134 5.14 -12.85 39.03
C ASN A 134 6.21 -12.40 40.02
N ASN A 135 5.73 -11.85 41.13
CA ASN A 135 6.45 -11.37 42.31
C ASN A 135 7.58 -12.30 42.77
N VAL A 136 8.72 -11.75 43.22
CA VAL A 136 9.27 -11.94 44.58
C VAL A 136 10.09 -10.70 44.98
N ASP A 137 9.88 -10.31 46.23
CA ASP A 137 10.41 -9.23 47.05
C ASP A 137 11.96 -9.15 47.17
N GLY A 138 12.48 -7.95 47.48
CA GLY A 138 13.78 -7.79 48.15
C GLY A 138 14.90 -6.99 47.45
N THR A 139 15.04 -5.74 47.90
CA THR A 139 16.31 -4.99 48.11
C THR A 139 16.89 -4.12 46.98
N SER A 140 17.19 -2.89 47.39
CA SER A 140 17.74 -1.71 46.72
C SER A 140 19.07 -1.90 45.98
N SER A 141 19.24 -1.24 44.82
CA SER A 141 20.29 -0.22 44.61
C SER A 141 20.03 0.54 43.30
N GLY A 142 20.22 1.86 43.35
CA GLY A 142 19.95 2.77 42.22
C GLY A 142 20.89 2.57 41.04
N GLY A 143 20.30 2.67 39.86
CA GLY A 143 20.96 2.67 38.56
C GLY A 143 19.88 2.75 37.49
N GLU A 144 19.40 3.95 37.18
CA GLU A 144 18.55 4.17 36.01
C GLU A 144 19.39 3.98 34.75
N ALA A 145 19.53 2.73 34.32
CA ALA A 145 19.87 2.42 32.95
C ALA A 145 18.62 2.70 32.11
N PHE A 146 18.72 3.68 31.21
CA PHE A 146 17.75 3.90 30.15
C PHE A 146 17.72 2.64 29.28
N VAL A 147 16.77 1.74 29.57
CA VAL A 147 16.51 0.57 28.75
C VAL A 147 15.86 1.09 27.48
N THR A 148 16.67 1.24 26.43
CA THR A 148 16.13 1.37 25.08
C THR A 148 15.45 0.04 24.78
N GLU A 149 14.12 -0.02 24.97
CA GLU A 149 13.32 -1.16 24.58
C GLU A 149 13.51 -1.37 23.08
N THR A 150 14.40 -2.28 22.70
CA THR A 150 14.50 -2.77 21.34
C THR A 150 13.25 -3.58 21.09
N GLU A 151 12.29 -2.96 20.40
CA GLU A 151 11.08 -3.61 19.94
C GLU A 151 11.47 -4.75 18.98
N GLU A 152 11.57 -5.97 19.49
CA GLU A 152 11.82 -7.16 18.70
C GLU A 152 10.51 -7.55 17.97
N TRP A 153 10.47 -7.31 16.66
CA TRP A 153 9.36 -7.71 15.80
C TRP A 153 9.39 -9.23 15.59
N ILE A 154 8.22 -9.90 15.62
CA ILE A 154 8.11 -11.37 15.62
C ILE A 154 8.68 -12.02 14.35
N ASP A 155 8.92 -11.26 13.29
CA ASP A 155 9.45 -11.74 12.03
C ASP A 155 10.27 -10.64 11.36
N ASN A 156 10.95 -10.95 10.25
CA ASN A 156 11.72 -10.00 9.41
C ASN A 156 10.91 -8.80 8.85
N HIS A 157 9.70 -8.57 9.33
CA HIS A 157 8.78 -7.52 8.96
C HIS A 157 9.10 -6.24 9.72
N HIS A 158 10.04 -5.47 9.18
CA HIS A 158 10.37 -4.13 9.67
C HIS A 158 9.57 -3.08 8.90
N PRO A 159 9.34 -1.88 9.46
CA PRO A 159 8.85 -0.75 8.68
C PRO A 159 9.76 -0.48 7.48
N PHE A 160 9.16 -0.19 6.33
CA PHE A 160 9.89 0.16 5.12
C PHE A 160 9.07 1.14 4.28
N SER A 161 9.75 1.81 3.35
CA SER A 161 9.13 2.80 2.47
C SER A 161 9.34 2.40 1.02
N VAL A 162 8.36 2.74 0.18
CA VAL A 162 8.43 2.57 -1.28
C VAL A 162 8.28 3.93 -1.93
N LEU A 163 9.22 4.28 -2.81
CA LEU A 163 9.09 5.46 -3.67
C LEU A 163 8.23 5.08 -4.88
N LEU A 164 7.04 5.67 -4.96
CA LEU A 164 6.12 5.48 -6.07
C LEU A 164 6.39 6.56 -7.12
N MET A 165 7.02 6.17 -8.23
CA MET A 165 7.26 7.06 -9.36
C MET A 165 5.97 7.24 -10.18
N PRO A 166 5.82 8.36 -10.92
CA PRO A 166 4.77 8.49 -11.92
C PRO A 166 4.81 7.31 -12.90
N CYS A 167 3.64 6.97 -13.45
CA CYS A 167 3.46 5.84 -14.36
C CYS A 167 3.75 4.44 -13.78
N SER A 168 4.04 4.31 -12.48
CA SER A 168 4.31 3.02 -11.84
C SER A 168 3.04 2.34 -11.31
N LEU A 169 3.12 1.02 -11.17
CA LEU A 169 2.07 0.18 -10.58
C LEU A 169 2.61 -0.51 -9.33
N LEU A 170 1.94 -0.32 -8.20
CA LEU A 170 2.12 -1.12 -6.98
C LEU A 170 0.95 -2.10 -6.85
N ILE A 171 1.23 -3.37 -6.57
CA ILE A 171 0.21 -4.37 -6.25
C ILE A 171 0.56 -4.98 -4.90
N PHE A 172 -0.42 -5.10 -4.01
CA PHE A 172 -0.27 -5.86 -2.78
C PHE A 172 -1.46 -6.77 -2.47
N LYS A 173 -1.18 -7.89 -1.81
CA LYS A 173 -2.15 -8.92 -1.43
C LYS A 173 -1.88 -9.53 -0.05
N ASP A 174 -2.78 -10.37 0.44
CA ASP A 174 -2.61 -11.24 1.62
C ASP A 174 -1.97 -10.54 2.83
N ASP A 175 -0.77 -10.95 3.25
CA ASP A 175 -0.08 -10.47 4.45
C ASP A 175 0.18 -8.95 4.42
N ALA A 176 0.45 -8.39 3.23
CA ALA A 176 0.59 -6.95 3.05
C ALA A 176 -0.74 -6.20 3.19
N TYR A 177 -1.87 -6.89 3.04
CA TYR A 177 -3.22 -6.36 3.26
C TYR A 177 -3.71 -6.60 4.71
N ALA A 178 -3.48 -7.80 5.26
CA ALA A 178 -4.18 -8.27 6.45
C ALA A 178 -3.40 -8.14 7.76
N GLY A 179 -2.06 -8.02 7.71
CA GLY A 179 -1.22 -8.13 8.91
C GLY A 179 -1.51 -9.42 9.70
N LYS A 180 -1.95 -10.48 9.01
CA LYS A 180 -2.30 -11.79 9.57
C LYS A 180 -1.49 -12.83 8.81
N PHE A 181 -0.50 -13.43 9.49
CA PHE A 181 0.08 -14.66 9.01
C PHE A 181 -0.91 -15.81 9.27
N VAL A 182 -1.14 -16.61 8.24
CA VAL A 182 -1.69 -17.95 8.43
C VAL A 182 -0.50 -18.83 8.82
N SER A 183 -0.53 -19.39 10.03
CA SER A 183 0.42 -20.39 10.52
C SER A 183 0.38 -21.67 9.71
#